data_AF-A0A7C4HA99-F1
#
_entry.id   AF-A0A7C4HA99-F1
#
_cell.length_a   1.000
_cell.length_b   1.000
_cell.length_c   1.000
_cell.angle_alpha   90.00
_cell.angle_beta   90.00
_cell.angle_gamma   90.00
#
_symmetry.space_group_name_H-M   'P 1'
#
loop_
_entity.id
_entity.type
_entity.pdbx_description
1 polymer ?
#
loop_
_entity_poly.entity_id
_entity_poly.type
_entity_poly.pdbx_seq_one_letter_code
_entity_poly.pdbx_strand_id
1 'polypeptide(L)'
;MGRRVAAILGITCIALAASLVGVMVTYTLEITKKDLKIITLESQNNQLQVWLQNNITYYESQISILNSQIKDLQSWLNGLQSRVVSLEGESSSMKEEIQRIDSKIMELETSLRDLRTSLGRKVRVQFTRFEHEKFGQTDYILQVEFEIPTIGCYDAKRTPCSRYLSNLPYLEFDIKSEWIRQTARITIVAFWHLDDVIIDVNPNRADGPWTEFGKKASALVIEYVLGSQKIIVISDGNNDGFIVDANNDAYIELSIETL
;
A
#
# COMPACT_ATOMS: atom_id res chain seq x y z
N MET A 1 8.12 143.09 45.10
CA MET A 1 8.71 141.78 44.71
C MET A 1 7.69 140.65 44.48
N GLY A 2 6.52 140.61 45.13
CA GLY A 2 5.61 139.44 45.08
C GLY A 2 5.02 139.03 43.72
N ARG A 3 4.70 139.97 42.82
CA ARG A 3 4.02 139.64 41.54
C ARG A 3 4.91 138.90 40.52
N ARG A 4 6.21 139.21 40.48
CA ARG A 4 7.17 138.56 39.56
C ARG A 4 7.51 137.14 40.01
N VAL A 5 7.67 136.92 41.31
CA VAL A 5 7.94 135.58 41.89
C VAL A 5 6.74 134.66 41.71
N ALA A 6 5.51 135.15 41.91
CA ALA A 6 4.29 134.40 41.65
C ALA A 6 4.12 134.00 40.17
N ALA A 7 4.45 134.90 39.24
CA ALA A 7 4.42 134.59 37.81
C ALA A 7 5.44 133.49 37.42
N ILE A 8 6.66 133.55 37.96
CA ILE A 8 7.69 132.54 37.72
C ILE A 8 7.27 131.17 38.29
N LEU A 9 6.75 131.12 39.52
CA LEU A 9 6.24 129.89 40.14
C LEU A 9 5.04 129.31 39.40
N GLY A 10 4.15 130.16 38.87
CA GLY A 10 3.04 129.72 38.04
C GLY A 10 3.51 129.07 36.73
N ILE A 11 4.47 129.69 36.04
CA ILE A 11 5.06 129.16 34.80
C ILE A 11 5.78 127.83 35.05
N THR A 12 6.57 127.71 36.13
CA THR A 12 7.26 126.45 36.45
C THR A 12 6.27 125.33 36.82
N CYS A 13 5.19 125.63 37.54
CA CYS A 13 4.14 124.65 37.82
C CYS A 13 3.45 124.16 36.53
N ILE A 14 3.15 125.06 35.60
CA ILE A 14 2.55 124.71 34.29
C ILE A 14 3.52 123.84 33.48
N ALA A 15 4.81 124.16 33.46
CA ALA A 15 5.82 123.37 32.75
C ALA A 15 5.97 121.95 33.34
N LEU A 16 6.00 121.83 34.67
CA LEU A 16 6.02 120.54 35.35
C LEU A 16 4.75 119.73 35.06
N ALA A 17 3.57 120.36 35.13
CA ALA A 17 2.30 119.72 34.80
C ALA A 17 2.26 119.23 33.35
N ALA A 18 2.71 120.04 32.39
CA ALA A 18 2.79 119.66 30.98
C ALA A 18 3.76 118.49 30.75
N SER A 19 4.94 118.49 31.39
CA SER A 19 5.89 117.36 31.31
C SER A 19 5.31 116.07 31.89
N LEU A 20 4.61 116.17 33.02
CA LEU A 20 3.98 115.03 33.67
C LEU A 20 2.87 114.44 32.79
N VAL A 21 2.03 115.30 32.21
CA VAL A 21 0.99 114.88 31.25
C VAL A 21 1.61 114.21 30.03
N GLY A 22 2.69 114.76 29.46
CA GLY A 22 3.39 114.14 28.32
C GLY A 22 3.94 112.74 28.64
N VAL A 23 4.52 112.58 29.84
CA VAL A 23 4.99 111.28 30.33
C VAL A 23 3.82 110.31 30.53
N MET A 24 2.70 110.75 31.13
CA MET A 24 1.50 109.92 31.30
C MET A 24 0.92 109.45 29.96
N VAL A 25 0.84 110.33 28.97
CA VAL A 25 0.37 109.97 27.62
C VAL A 25 1.29 108.92 26.99
N THR A 26 2.61 109.08 27.13
CA THR A 26 3.59 108.12 26.60
C THR A 26 3.46 106.74 27.25
N TYR A 27 3.32 106.67 28.58
CA TYR A 27 3.08 105.41 29.29
C TYR A 27 1.74 104.77 28.92
N THR A 28 0.68 105.57 28.76
CA THR A 28 -0.64 105.08 28.35
C THR A 28 -0.58 104.39 26.98
N LEU A 29 0.17 104.96 26.04
CA LEU A 29 0.40 104.35 24.72
C LEU A 29 1.16 103.02 24.83
N GLU A 30 2.22 102.95 25.63
CA GLU A 30 2.99 101.71 25.82
C GLU A 30 2.19 100.61 26.54
N ILE A 31 1.36 100.98 27.51
CA ILE A 31 0.42 100.05 28.16
C ILE A 31 -0.56 99.51 27.12
N THR A 32 -1.18 100.38 26.34
CA THR A 32 -2.14 99.98 25.30
C THR A 32 -1.50 99.01 24.28
N LYS A 33 -0.25 99.26 23.84
CA LYS A 33 0.48 98.35 22.95
C LYS A 33 0.72 96.98 23.58
N LYS A 34 1.11 96.95 24.85
CA LYS A 34 1.33 95.69 25.59
C LYS A 34 0.02 94.92 25.78
N ASP A 35 -1.07 95.60 26.09
CA ASP A 35 -2.40 94.99 26.24
C ASP A 35 -2.85 94.35 24.92
N LEU A 36 -2.68 95.06 23.79
CA LEU A 36 -2.95 94.48 22.46
C LEU A 36 -2.10 93.25 22.17
N LYS A 37 -0.82 93.26 22.57
CA LYS A 37 0.07 92.11 22.42
C LYS A 37 -0.35 90.93 23.30
N ILE A 38 -0.78 91.19 24.54
CA ILE A 38 -1.30 90.17 25.45
C ILE A 38 -2.54 89.51 24.85
N ILE A 39 -3.52 90.31 24.39
CA ILE A 39 -4.74 89.80 23.73
C ILE A 39 -4.40 88.94 22.52
N THR A 40 -3.41 89.35 21.72
CA THR A 40 -2.96 88.59 20.55
C THR A 40 -2.35 87.24 20.94
N LEU A 41 -1.47 87.23 21.94
CA LEU A 41 -0.83 86.01 22.43
C LEU A 41 -1.84 85.06 23.10
N GLU A 42 -2.80 85.59 23.84
CA GLU A 42 -3.91 84.81 24.43
C GLU A 42 -4.74 84.14 23.33
N SER A 43 -5.07 84.89 22.26
CA SER A 43 -5.78 84.33 21.11
C SER A 43 -4.97 83.22 20.42
N GLN A 44 -3.66 83.41 20.22
CA GLN A 44 -2.79 82.40 19.63
C GLN A 44 -2.68 81.15 20.51
N ASN A 45 -2.53 81.33 21.82
CA ASN A 45 -2.49 80.22 22.78
C ASN A 45 -3.80 79.42 22.77
N ASN A 46 -4.95 80.09 22.75
CA ASN A 46 -6.25 79.42 22.66
C ASN A 46 -6.39 78.62 21.36
N GLN A 47 -5.96 79.18 20.22
CA GLN A 47 -5.96 78.46 18.94
C GLN A 47 -5.04 77.23 18.96
N LEU A 48 -3.84 77.35 19.53
CA LEU A 48 -2.91 76.24 19.68
C LEU A 48 -3.47 75.15 20.58
N GLN A 49 -4.11 75.51 21.69
CA GLN A 49 -4.76 74.54 22.59
C GLN A 49 -5.86 73.75 21.87
N VAL A 50 -6.74 74.44 21.13
CA VAL A 50 -7.80 73.79 20.35
C VAL A 50 -7.21 72.89 19.27
N TRP A 51 -6.18 73.35 18.55
CA TRP A 51 -5.52 72.57 17.52
C TRP A 51 -4.88 71.30 18.09
N LEU A 52 -4.16 71.41 19.21
CA LEU A 52 -3.55 70.27 19.89
C LEU A 52 -4.62 69.27 20.36
N GLN A 53 -5.70 69.75 20.97
CA GLN A 53 -6.79 68.89 21.44
C GLN A 53 -7.42 68.10 20.29
N ASN A 54 -7.69 68.75 19.15
CA ASN A 54 -8.24 68.07 17.98
C ASN A 54 -7.29 67.02 17.41
N ASN A 55 -5.97 67.30 17.38
CA ASN A 55 -4.98 66.32 16.93
C ASN A 55 -4.89 65.13 17.87
N ILE A 56 -4.89 65.37 19.18
CA ILE A 56 -4.90 64.29 20.19
C ILE A 56 -6.11 63.39 19.96
N THR A 57 -7.31 63.95 19.87
CA THR A 57 -8.53 63.18 19.64
C THR A 57 -8.50 62.42 18.32
N TYR A 58 -7.94 63.01 17.25
CA TYR A 58 -7.76 62.32 15.98
C TYR A 58 -6.84 61.10 16.11
N TYR A 59 -5.66 61.27 16.72
CA TYR A 59 -4.72 60.18 16.88
C TYR A 59 -5.22 59.10 17.85
N GLU A 60 -5.93 59.46 18.91
CA GLU A 60 -6.60 58.50 19.80
C GLU A 60 -7.62 57.63 19.03
N SER A 61 -8.41 58.24 18.15
CA SER A 61 -9.34 57.51 17.29
C SER A 61 -8.60 56.53 16.35
N GLN A 62 -7.51 56.98 15.72
CA GLN A 62 -6.71 56.13 14.85
C GLN A 62 -6.07 54.95 15.61
N ILE A 63 -5.56 55.19 16.81
CA ILE A 63 -5.01 54.15 17.70
C ILE A 63 -6.11 53.14 18.07
N SER A 64 -7.32 53.61 18.37
CA SER A 64 -8.45 52.73 18.70
C SER A 64 -8.83 51.82 17.51
N ILE A 65 -8.88 52.37 16.30
CA ILE A 65 -9.16 51.59 15.07
C ILE A 65 -8.08 50.54 14.84
N LEU A 66 -6.80 50.93 14.92
CA LEU A 66 -5.68 50.01 14.74
C LEU A 66 -5.68 48.89 15.79
N ASN A 67 -5.99 49.21 17.04
CA ASN A 67 -6.13 48.21 18.10
C ASN A 67 -7.27 47.21 17.84
N SER A 68 -8.38 47.66 17.26
CA SER A 68 -9.46 46.76 16.83
C SER A 68 -8.98 45.83 15.73
N GLN A 69 -8.31 46.36 14.71
CA GLN A 69 -7.77 45.56 13.61
C GLN A 69 -6.75 44.52 14.09
N ILE A 70 -5.89 44.89 15.05
CA ILE A 70 -4.93 43.95 15.66
C ILE A 70 -5.67 42.79 16.35
N LYS A 71 -6.74 43.07 17.10
CA LYS A 71 -7.55 42.04 17.75
C LYS A 71 -8.21 41.09 16.75
N ASP A 72 -8.74 41.63 15.66
CA ASP A 72 -9.38 40.84 14.61
C ASP A 72 -8.36 39.93 13.91
N LEU A 73 -7.18 40.45 13.59
CA LEU A 73 -6.08 39.68 13.00
C LEU A 73 -5.58 38.58 13.95
N GLN A 74 -5.47 38.86 15.25
CA GLN A 74 -5.11 37.86 16.26
C GLN A 74 -6.16 36.75 16.35
N SER A 75 -7.45 37.09 16.30
CA SER A 75 -8.53 36.09 16.27
C SER A 75 -8.44 35.21 15.04
N TRP A 76 -8.19 35.80 13.87
CA TRP A 76 -8.05 35.06 12.63
C TRP A 76 -6.81 34.13 12.63
N LEU A 77 -5.68 34.62 13.14
CA LEU A 77 -4.46 33.84 13.30
C LEU A 77 -4.70 32.60 14.19
N ASN A 78 -5.35 32.79 15.34
CA ASN A 78 -5.69 31.69 16.23
C ASN A 78 -6.61 30.67 15.55
N GLY A 79 -7.61 31.13 14.80
CA GLY A 79 -8.50 30.26 14.02
C GLY A 79 -7.76 29.46 12.95
N LEU A 80 -6.83 30.09 12.23
CA LEU A 80 -5.97 29.39 11.26
C LEU A 80 -5.07 28.36 11.94
N GLN A 81 -4.47 28.69 13.09
CA GLN A 81 -3.63 27.76 13.84
C GLN A 81 -4.41 26.53 14.30
N SER A 82 -5.64 26.69 14.80
CA SER A 82 -6.50 25.55 15.15
C SER A 82 -6.82 24.66 13.94
N ARG A 83 -7.05 25.26 12.76
CA ARG A 83 -7.29 24.49 11.52
C ARG A 83 -6.06 23.69 11.09
N VAL A 84 -4.86 24.26 11.21
CA VAL A 84 -3.61 23.55 10.90
C VAL A 84 -3.46 22.32 11.80
N VAL A 85 -3.63 22.48 13.11
CA VAL A 85 -3.55 21.36 14.06
C VAL A 85 -4.58 20.25 13.75
N SER A 86 -5.81 20.63 13.36
CA SER A 86 -6.83 19.67 12.94
C SER A 86 -6.41 18.87 11.70
N LEU A 87 -5.90 19.56 10.68
CA LEU A 87 -5.46 18.93 9.43
C LEU A 87 -4.24 18.02 9.64
N GLU A 88 -3.32 18.40 10.52
CA GLU A 88 -2.18 17.55 10.92
C GLU A 88 -2.65 16.27 11.62
N GLY A 89 -3.69 16.37 12.46
CA GLY A 89 -4.34 15.21 13.08
C GLY A 89 -4.98 14.27 12.05
N GLU A 90 -5.77 14.81 11.12
CA GLU A 90 -6.39 14.04 10.03
C GLU A 90 -5.33 13.34 9.16
N SER A 91 -4.27 14.06 8.77
CA SER A 91 -3.17 13.50 7.99
C SER A 91 -2.47 12.34 8.72
N SER A 92 -2.34 12.44 10.05
CA SER A 92 -1.72 11.40 10.87
C SER A 92 -2.62 10.15 10.92
N SER A 93 -3.92 10.33 11.11
CA SER A 93 -4.90 9.24 11.08
C SER A 93 -4.92 8.52 9.73
N MET A 94 -4.91 9.27 8.62
CA MET A 94 -4.87 8.67 7.27
C MET A 94 -3.59 7.86 7.05
N LYS A 95 -2.45 8.31 7.57
CA LYS A 95 -1.19 7.58 7.48
C LYS A 95 -1.23 6.25 8.22
N GLU A 96 -1.83 6.21 9.41
CA GLU A 96 -2.03 4.96 10.16
C GLU A 96 -2.97 3.99 9.41
N GLU A 97 -4.01 4.50 8.77
CA GLU A 97 -4.93 3.68 7.98
C GLU A 97 -4.22 3.04 6.77
N ILE A 98 -3.41 3.81 6.04
CA ILE A 98 -2.57 3.29 4.95
C ILE A 98 -1.67 2.16 5.44
N GLN A 99 -0.97 2.33 6.57
CA GLN A 99 -0.10 1.29 7.14
C GLN A 99 -0.87 0.01 7.50
N ARG A 100 -2.10 0.13 8.00
CA ARG A 100 -2.97 -1.03 8.29
C ARG A 100 -3.39 -1.75 7.00
N ILE A 101 -3.71 -0.99 5.95
CA ILE A 101 -4.08 -1.56 4.64
C ILE A 101 -2.87 -2.28 4.03
N ASP A 102 -1.69 -1.67 4.03
CA ASP A 102 -0.46 -2.28 3.51
C ASP A 102 -0.13 -3.61 4.22
N SER A 103 -0.32 -3.65 5.55
CA SER A 103 -0.15 -4.89 6.33
C SER A 103 -1.11 -5.99 5.89
N LYS A 104 -2.38 -5.65 5.64
CA LYS A 104 -3.38 -6.61 5.14
C LYS A 104 -3.06 -7.09 3.73
N ILE A 105 -2.55 -6.21 2.86
CA ILE A 105 -2.11 -6.58 1.51
C ILE A 105 -0.99 -7.62 1.61
N MET A 106 0.03 -7.40 2.44
CA MET A 106 1.13 -8.36 2.63
C MET A 106 0.65 -9.73 3.13
N GLU A 107 -0.31 -9.75 4.06
CA GLU A 107 -0.92 -10.99 4.58
C GLU A 107 -1.67 -11.76 3.48
N LEU A 108 -2.47 -11.06 2.67
CA LEU A 108 -3.20 -11.65 1.55
C LEU A 108 -2.26 -12.16 0.45
N GLU A 109 -1.20 -11.40 0.12
CA GLU A 109 -0.19 -11.83 -0.85
C GLU A 109 0.54 -13.09 -0.39
N THR A 110 0.85 -13.19 0.91
CA THR A 110 1.46 -14.37 1.50
C THR A 110 0.50 -15.57 1.41
N SER A 111 -0.76 -15.38 1.81
CA SER A 111 -1.79 -16.42 1.73
C SER A 111 -2.00 -16.91 0.30
N LEU A 112 -1.99 -16.01 -0.69
CA LEU A 112 -2.13 -16.36 -2.10
C LEU A 112 -0.93 -17.16 -2.59
N ARG A 113 0.30 -16.77 -2.19
CA ARG A 113 1.52 -17.52 -2.51
C ARG A 113 1.48 -18.94 -1.94
N ASP A 114 1.04 -19.08 -0.70
CA ASP A 114 0.92 -20.38 -0.04
C ASP A 114 -0.13 -21.26 -0.75
N LEU A 115 -1.29 -20.68 -1.07
CA LEU A 115 -2.34 -21.39 -1.81
C LEU A 115 -1.86 -21.81 -3.21
N ARG A 116 -1.15 -20.93 -3.92
CA ARG A 116 -0.57 -21.26 -5.24
C ARG A 116 0.45 -22.38 -5.15
N THR A 117 1.25 -22.41 -4.09
CA THR A 117 2.21 -23.49 -3.83
C THR A 117 1.49 -24.79 -3.49
N SER A 118 0.37 -24.73 -2.77
CA SER A 118 -0.47 -25.89 -2.44
C SER A 118 -1.15 -26.50 -3.67
N LEU A 119 -1.66 -25.67 -4.59
CA LEU A 119 -2.42 -26.12 -5.78
C LEU A 119 -1.55 -26.54 -6.99
N GLY A 120 -0.28 -26.15 -7.04
CA GLY A 120 0.54 -26.25 -8.26
C GLY A 120 1.29 -27.56 -8.47
N ARG A 121 1.23 -28.53 -7.55
CA ARG A 121 2.08 -29.72 -7.63
C ARG A 121 1.37 -30.88 -8.30
N LYS A 122 2.10 -31.61 -9.14
CA LYS A 122 1.56 -32.76 -9.86
C LYS A 122 2.54 -33.92 -9.84
N VAL A 123 2.02 -35.14 -9.86
CA VAL A 123 2.81 -36.32 -10.20
C VAL A 123 2.56 -36.64 -11.65
N ARG A 124 3.61 -36.64 -12.47
CA ARG A 124 3.54 -37.04 -13.87
C ARG A 124 4.04 -38.47 -14.01
N VAL A 125 3.27 -39.29 -14.72
CA VAL A 125 3.67 -40.59 -15.24
C VAL A 125 3.78 -40.48 -16.76
N GLN A 126 5.00 -40.67 -17.27
CA GLN A 126 5.29 -40.58 -18.69
C GLN A 126 5.85 -41.90 -19.20
N PHE A 127 5.14 -42.52 -20.14
CA PHE A 127 5.58 -43.74 -20.81
C PHE A 127 6.60 -43.41 -21.90
N THR A 128 7.75 -44.08 -21.89
CA THR A 128 8.87 -43.86 -22.82
C THR A 128 9.11 -45.05 -23.75
N ARG A 129 8.73 -46.26 -23.33
CA ARG A 129 8.67 -47.44 -24.21
C ARG A 129 7.50 -48.36 -23.81
N PHE A 130 6.82 -48.93 -24.80
CA PHE A 130 5.83 -50.00 -24.58
C PHE A 130 5.84 -50.91 -25.80
N GLU A 131 6.17 -52.18 -25.58
CA GLU A 131 6.22 -53.23 -26.60
C GLU A 131 5.41 -54.41 -26.08
N HIS A 132 4.62 -55.05 -26.94
CA HIS A 132 3.75 -56.16 -26.58
C HIS A 132 3.77 -57.24 -27.66
N GLU A 133 3.55 -58.49 -27.30
CA GLU A 133 3.88 -59.63 -28.15
C GLU A 133 2.89 -59.89 -29.31
N LYS A 134 1.62 -59.49 -29.17
CA LYS A 134 0.56 -59.92 -30.10
C LYS A 134 0.86 -59.50 -31.54
N PHE A 135 1.12 -60.48 -32.40
CA PHE A 135 1.29 -60.31 -33.85
C PHE A 135 -0.02 -59.84 -34.48
N GLY A 136 -0.17 -58.52 -34.56
CA GLY A 136 -1.33 -57.84 -35.12
C GLY A 136 -1.32 -56.38 -34.71
N GLN A 137 -1.71 -55.49 -35.61
CA GLN A 137 -1.80 -54.05 -35.35
C GLN A 137 -2.97 -53.75 -34.39
N THR A 138 -2.84 -54.18 -33.14
CA THR A 138 -3.85 -53.99 -32.10
C THR A 138 -3.50 -52.78 -31.27
N ASP A 139 -4.51 -51.96 -31.00
CA ASP A 139 -4.34 -50.75 -30.22
C ASP A 139 -4.45 -51.10 -28.73
N TYR A 140 -3.79 -50.33 -27.87
CA TYR A 140 -3.75 -50.57 -26.43
C TYR A 140 -4.09 -49.30 -25.64
N ILE A 141 -4.43 -49.51 -24.37
CA ILE A 141 -4.72 -48.47 -23.38
C ILE A 141 -3.87 -48.76 -22.14
N LEU A 142 -3.23 -47.73 -21.60
CA LEU A 142 -2.54 -47.80 -20.32
C LEU A 142 -3.36 -47.06 -19.26
N GLN A 143 -3.70 -47.76 -18.19
CA GLN A 143 -4.31 -47.18 -17.00
C GLN A 143 -3.25 -47.02 -15.92
N VAL A 144 -3.30 -45.88 -15.22
CA VAL A 144 -2.53 -45.63 -14.02
C VAL A 144 -3.51 -45.33 -12.90
N GLU A 145 -3.43 -46.13 -11.84
CA GLU A 145 -4.07 -45.85 -10.56
C GLU A 145 -3.02 -45.25 -9.63
N PHE A 146 -3.37 -44.13 -9.00
CA PHE A 146 -2.54 -43.38 -8.10
C PHE A 146 -3.20 -43.35 -6.73
N GLU A 147 -2.52 -43.88 -5.72
CA GLU A 147 -3.04 -43.98 -4.37
C GLU A 147 -2.01 -43.51 -3.35
N ILE A 148 -2.45 -42.82 -2.30
CA ILE A 148 -1.63 -42.51 -1.15
C ILE A 148 -2.33 -43.09 0.09
N PRO A 149 -2.00 -44.33 0.50
CA PRO A 149 -2.77 -45.05 1.51
C PRO A 149 -2.84 -44.33 2.86
N THR A 150 -1.77 -43.63 3.26
CA THR A 150 -1.68 -42.92 4.55
C THR A 150 -2.70 -41.81 4.72
N ILE A 151 -3.24 -41.28 3.61
CA ILE A 151 -4.20 -40.17 3.60
C ILE A 151 -5.51 -40.53 2.88
N GLY A 152 -5.67 -41.78 2.43
CA GLY A 152 -6.87 -42.25 1.72
C GLY A 152 -7.14 -41.54 0.39
N CYS A 153 -6.10 -41.06 -0.30
CA CYS A 153 -6.23 -40.45 -1.62
C CYS A 153 -6.17 -41.54 -2.70
N TYR A 154 -7.09 -41.49 -3.68
CA TYR A 154 -7.11 -42.37 -4.84
C TYR A 154 -7.59 -41.60 -6.08
N ASP A 155 -6.90 -41.77 -7.20
CA ASP A 155 -7.29 -41.27 -8.52
C ASP A 155 -6.84 -42.29 -9.59
N ALA A 156 -7.54 -42.35 -10.71
CA ALA A 156 -7.21 -43.28 -11.78
C ALA A 156 -7.42 -42.63 -13.14
N LYS A 157 -6.43 -42.74 -14.03
CA LYS A 157 -6.46 -42.15 -15.38
C LYS A 157 -6.06 -43.17 -16.42
N ARG A 158 -6.62 -43.03 -17.61
CA ARG A 158 -6.30 -43.86 -18.78
C ARG A 158 -5.73 -42.99 -19.88
N THR A 159 -4.79 -43.54 -20.64
CA THR A 159 -4.38 -42.95 -21.90
C THR A 159 -5.51 -43.12 -22.95
N PRO A 160 -5.52 -42.31 -24.02
CA PRO A 160 -6.26 -42.64 -25.22
C PRO A 160 -5.81 -44.00 -25.77
N CYS A 161 -6.71 -44.60 -26.57
CA CYS A 161 -6.38 -45.76 -27.38
C CYS A 161 -5.27 -45.39 -28.37
N SER A 162 -4.19 -46.16 -28.39
CA SER A 162 -3.12 -45.96 -29.35
C SER A 162 -2.44 -47.26 -29.74
N ARG A 163 -1.98 -47.30 -30.99
CA ARG A 163 -1.06 -48.32 -31.49
C ARG A 163 0.41 -47.98 -31.22
N TYR A 164 0.71 -46.70 -31.15
CA TYR A 164 2.07 -46.19 -31.07
C TYR A 164 2.26 -45.38 -29.80
N LEU A 165 3.34 -45.66 -29.09
CA LEU A 165 3.64 -44.96 -27.86
C LEU A 165 3.86 -43.47 -28.06
N SER A 166 4.39 -43.07 -29.22
CA SER A 166 4.59 -41.66 -29.60
C SER A 166 3.33 -40.81 -29.52
N ASN A 167 2.15 -41.45 -29.50
CA ASN A 167 0.86 -40.78 -29.46
C ASN A 167 0.22 -40.81 -28.06
N LEU A 168 0.86 -41.44 -27.07
CA LEU A 168 0.34 -41.48 -25.70
C LEU A 168 0.74 -40.21 -24.96
N PRO A 169 -0.23 -39.45 -24.40
CA PRO A 169 0.07 -38.36 -23.49
C PRO A 169 0.58 -38.91 -22.16
N TYR A 170 1.35 -38.10 -21.45
CA TYR A 170 1.62 -38.35 -20.05
C TYR A 170 0.33 -38.23 -19.22
N LEU A 171 0.29 -38.90 -18.08
CA LEU A 171 -0.80 -38.79 -17.12
C LEU A 171 -0.30 -37.98 -15.92
N GLU A 172 -1.06 -36.95 -15.53
CA GLU A 172 -0.74 -36.10 -14.38
C GLU A 172 -1.79 -36.25 -13.29
N PHE A 173 -1.36 -36.35 -12.05
CA PHE A 173 -2.20 -36.43 -10.85
C PHE A 173 -1.93 -35.22 -9.98
N ASP A 174 -2.99 -34.46 -9.64
CA ASP A 174 -2.84 -33.29 -8.79
C ASP A 174 -2.53 -33.74 -7.36
N ILE A 175 -1.48 -33.17 -6.77
CA ILE A 175 -1.09 -33.44 -5.41
C ILE A 175 -1.03 -32.16 -4.60
N LYS A 176 -1.35 -32.27 -3.31
CA LYS A 176 -1.21 -31.15 -2.38
C LYS A 176 0.22 -31.07 -1.84
N SER A 177 0.68 -29.87 -1.52
CA SER A 177 2.01 -29.66 -0.93
C SER A 177 2.22 -30.45 0.38
N GLU A 178 1.18 -30.63 1.18
CA GLU A 178 1.25 -31.43 2.42
C GLU A 178 1.43 -32.94 2.20
N TRP A 179 1.26 -33.45 0.97
CA TRP A 179 1.45 -34.87 0.65
C TRP A 179 2.90 -35.20 0.31
N ILE A 180 3.76 -34.20 0.23
CA ILE A 180 5.17 -34.38 -0.11
C ILE A 180 5.85 -35.21 0.98
N ARG A 181 6.73 -36.13 0.57
CA ARG A 181 7.33 -37.20 1.38
C ARG A 181 6.39 -38.34 1.77
N GLN A 182 5.10 -38.31 1.41
CA GLN A 182 4.26 -39.50 1.49
C GLN A 182 4.64 -40.48 0.38
N THR A 183 4.46 -41.77 0.63
CA THR A 183 4.63 -42.82 -0.37
C THR A 183 3.33 -43.00 -1.14
N ALA A 184 3.36 -42.76 -2.44
CA ALA A 184 2.30 -43.09 -3.36
C ALA A 184 2.51 -44.50 -3.92
N ARG A 185 1.43 -45.25 -4.03
CA ARG A 185 1.34 -46.51 -4.77
C ARG A 185 0.80 -46.18 -6.16
N ILE A 186 1.59 -46.51 -7.18
CA ILE A 186 1.27 -46.29 -8.59
C ILE A 186 1.10 -47.65 -9.24
N THR A 187 -0.12 -47.96 -9.67
CA THR A 187 -0.48 -49.25 -10.25
C THR A 187 -0.79 -49.07 -11.72
N ILE A 188 -0.02 -49.76 -12.57
CA ILE A 188 -0.11 -49.65 -14.02
C ILE A 188 -0.72 -50.92 -14.58
N VAL A 189 -1.79 -50.76 -15.34
CA VAL A 189 -2.50 -51.84 -16.01
C VAL A 189 -2.56 -51.54 -17.50
N ALA A 190 -2.16 -52.51 -18.32
CA ALA A 190 -2.23 -52.40 -19.77
C ALA A 190 -3.39 -53.25 -20.30
N PHE A 191 -4.10 -52.73 -21.30
CA PHE A 191 -5.27 -53.38 -21.91
C PHE A 191 -5.15 -53.39 -23.42
N TRP A 192 -5.61 -54.47 -24.04
CA TRP A 192 -5.98 -54.49 -25.46
C TRP A 192 -7.28 -53.71 -25.66
N HIS A 193 -7.31 -52.77 -26.60
CA HIS A 193 -8.45 -51.88 -26.80
C HIS A 193 -9.76 -52.60 -27.15
N LEU A 194 -9.71 -53.63 -27.99
CA LEU A 194 -10.90 -54.24 -28.59
C LEU A 194 -11.68 -55.12 -27.61
N ASP A 195 -11.01 -55.75 -26.65
CA ASP A 195 -11.60 -56.77 -25.79
C ASP A 195 -11.39 -56.46 -24.29
N ASP A 196 -10.79 -55.32 -23.94
CA ASP A 196 -10.34 -54.96 -22.58
C ASP A 196 -9.55 -56.09 -21.88
N VAL A 197 -8.89 -56.93 -22.69
CA VAL A 197 -8.06 -58.03 -22.20
C VAL A 197 -6.79 -57.42 -21.64
N ILE A 198 -6.49 -57.74 -20.38
CA ILE A 198 -5.32 -57.22 -19.67
C ILE A 198 -4.05 -57.84 -20.28
N ILE A 199 -3.06 -56.99 -20.52
CA ILE A 199 -1.71 -57.36 -20.93
C ILE A 199 -0.89 -57.50 -19.64
N ASP A 200 -0.23 -58.64 -19.44
CA ASP A 200 0.61 -58.84 -18.25
C ASP A 200 1.87 -57.97 -18.37
N VAL A 201 2.04 -57.06 -17.41
CA VAL A 201 3.20 -56.17 -17.32
C VAL A 201 3.95 -56.35 -15.99
N ASN A 202 3.59 -57.37 -15.22
CA ASN A 202 4.14 -57.64 -13.90
C ASN A 202 5.48 -58.43 -13.99
N PRO A 203 6.55 -57.89 -13.39
CA PRO A 203 7.87 -58.51 -13.44
C PRO A 203 8.08 -59.60 -12.38
N ASN A 204 7.12 -59.86 -11.48
CA ASN A 204 7.27 -60.91 -10.47
C ASN A 204 6.93 -62.33 -10.97
N ARG A 205 7.98 -63.12 -11.22
CA ARG A 205 7.89 -64.50 -11.71
C ARG A 205 7.18 -65.45 -10.74
N ALA A 206 7.25 -65.16 -9.44
CA ALA A 206 6.61 -65.99 -8.40
C ALA A 206 5.08 -65.98 -8.49
N ASP A 207 4.51 -64.97 -9.16
CA ASP A 207 3.07 -64.88 -9.34
C ASP A 207 2.57 -65.93 -10.37
N GLY A 208 3.45 -66.57 -11.15
CA GLY A 208 3.15 -67.72 -12.02
C GLY A 208 2.62 -67.36 -13.43
N PRO A 209 2.54 -68.31 -14.37
CA PRO A 209 1.99 -68.06 -15.71
C PRO A 209 0.46 -67.91 -15.70
N TRP A 210 -0.11 -67.40 -16.80
CA TRP A 210 -1.55 -67.42 -17.02
C TRP A 210 -2.03 -68.87 -17.14
N THR A 211 -3.18 -69.20 -16.54
CA THR A 211 -3.81 -70.52 -16.69
C THR A 211 -5.30 -70.34 -16.99
N GLU A 212 -5.88 -71.31 -17.70
CA GLU A 212 -7.31 -71.36 -18.06
C GLU A 212 -8.24 -71.34 -16.83
N PHE A 213 -7.70 -71.64 -15.64
CA PHE A 213 -8.40 -71.65 -14.35
C PHE A 213 -8.06 -70.45 -13.46
N GLY A 214 -7.31 -69.47 -13.99
CA GLY A 214 -7.22 -68.12 -13.48
C GLY A 214 -5.96 -67.81 -12.65
N LYS A 215 -5.03 -67.09 -13.26
CA LYS A 215 -4.25 -66.05 -12.58
C LYS A 215 -4.85 -64.70 -12.98
N LYS A 216 -5.11 -63.81 -12.03
CA LYS A 216 -5.55 -62.44 -12.36
C LYS A 216 -4.37 -61.76 -13.06
N ALA A 217 -4.57 -61.31 -14.30
CA ALA A 217 -3.57 -60.54 -15.02
C ALA A 217 -3.02 -59.42 -14.11
N SER A 218 -1.71 -59.32 -14.04
CA SER A 218 -1.07 -58.58 -12.97
C SER A 218 -0.61 -57.19 -13.40
N ALA A 219 -0.90 -56.23 -12.52
CA ALA A 219 -0.50 -54.85 -12.70
C ALA A 219 0.95 -54.64 -12.25
N LEU A 220 1.65 -53.71 -12.90
CA LEU A 220 2.94 -53.23 -12.39
C LEU A 220 2.67 -52.26 -11.23
N VAL A 221 3.12 -52.60 -10.02
CA VAL A 221 2.95 -51.77 -8.82
C VAL A 221 4.28 -51.14 -8.45
N ILE A 222 4.28 -49.81 -8.33
CA ILE A 222 5.46 -48.99 -8.05
C ILE A 222 5.19 -48.17 -6.80
N GLU A 223 6.12 -48.18 -5.85
CA GLU A 223 6.11 -47.23 -4.74
C GLU A 223 6.97 -46.01 -5.09
N TYR A 224 6.39 -44.82 -4.97
CA TYR A 224 7.06 -43.57 -5.29
C TYR A 224 6.88 -42.55 -4.16
N VAL A 225 7.98 -42.02 -3.64
CA VAL A 225 7.94 -40.99 -2.60
C VAL A 225 7.71 -39.62 -3.25
N LEU A 226 6.62 -38.95 -2.91
CA LEU A 226 6.25 -37.66 -3.49
C LEU A 226 7.30 -36.59 -3.20
N GLY A 227 7.73 -35.88 -4.25
CA GLY A 227 8.81 -34.89 -4.18
C GLY A 227 10.23 -35.47 -4.19
N SER A 228 10.38 -36.79 -4.35
CA SER A 228 11.69 -37.40 -4.60
C SER A 228 12.17 -37.12 -6.02
N GLN A 229 13.45 -37.43 -6.31
CA GLN A 229 13.98 -37.32 -7.66
C GLN A 229 13.17 -38.16 -8.65
N LYS A 230 13.17 -37.73 -9.91
CA LYS A 230 12.58 -38.49 -11.01
C LYS A 230 13.13 -39.92 -11.01
N ILE A 231 12.23 -40.89 -11.09
CA ILE A 231 12.60 -42.30 -11.26
C ILE A 231 12.27 -42.77 -12.66
N ILE A 232 13.05 -43.72 -13.16
CA ILE A 232 12.78 -44.48 -14.39
C ILE A 232 12.48 -45.90 -13.96
N VAL A 233 11.36 -46.43 -14.43
CA VAL A 233 10.93 -47.80 -14.15
C VAL A 233 10.89 -48.55 -15.47
N ILE A 234 11.54 -49.72 -15.45
CA ILE A 234 11.54 -50.68 -16.54
C ILE A 234 10.95 -51.97 -15.98
N SER A 235 10.02 -52.56 -16.71
CA SER A 235 9.42 -53.84 -16.35
C SER A 235 9.19 -54.67 -17.60
N ASP A 236 9.47 -55.96 -17.51
CA ASP A 236 9.03 -56.96 -18.46
C ASP A 236 7.99 -57.88 -17.81
N GLY A 237 6.90 -58.15 -18.51
CA GLY A 237 5.93 -59.16 -18.11
C GLY A 237 6.57 -60.54 -18.07
N ASN A 238 6.18 -61.37 -17.10
CA ASN A 238 6.67 -62.75 -17.04
C ASN A 238 5.94 -63.64 -18.02
N ASN A 239 6.74 -64.24 -18.92
CA ASN A 239 6.41 -65.36 -19.80
C ASN A 239 5.24 -66.22 -19.28
N ASP A 240 4.10 -66.09 -19.95
CA ASP A 240 2.84 -66.79 -19.68
C ASP A 240 2.86 -68.30 -19.99
N GLY A 241 4.02 -68.87 -20.33
CA GLY A 241 4.20 -70.31 -20.48
C GLY A 241 4.04 -70.84 -21.91
N PHE A 242 4.03 -69.97 -22.94
CA PHE A 242 4.18 -70.43 -24.32
C PHE A 242 5.65 -70.75 -24.64
N ILE A 243 5.90 -71.99 -25.08
CA ILE A 243 7.24 -72.61 -25.21
C ILE A 243 8.06 -72.04 -26.40
N VAL A 244 7.54 -71.04 -27.14
CA VAL A 244 8.09 -70.69 -28.47
C VAL A 244 8.53 -69.24 -28.64
N ASP A 245 8.09 -68.29 -27.82
CA ASP A 245 8.69 -66.95 -27.86
C ASP A 245 9.85 -66.88 -26.85
N ALA A 246 10.95 -66.29 -27.31
CA ALA A 246 12.09 -65.96 -26.46
C ALA A 246 12.03 -64.48 -26.02
N ASN A 247 10.86 -63.83 -26.14
CA ASN A 247 10.72 -62.38 -26.13
C ASN A 247 9.46 -61.96 -25.35
N ASN A 248 9.61 -61.76 -24.03
CA ASN A 248 8.77 -60.99 -23.11
C ASN A 248 7.37 -60.53 -23.62
N ASP A 249 6.29 -61.03 -23.00
CA ASP A 249 4.87 -60.77 -23.31
C ASP A 249 4.53 -59.28 -23.47
N ALA A 250 5.11 -58.45 -22.60
CA ALA A 250 5.18 -57.00 -22.77
C ALA A 250 6.38 -56.38 -22.05
N TYR A 251 7.01 -55.41 -22.69
CA TYR A 251 8.03 -54.55 -22.11
C TYR A 251 7.47 -53.14 -21.92
N ILE A 252 7.64 -52.58 -20.73
CA ILE A 252 7.25 -51.20 -20.43
C ILE A 252 8.41 -50.43 -19.79
N GLU A 253 8.63 -49.22 -20.29
CA GLU A 253 9.52 -48.23 -19.72
C GLU A 253 8.73 -46.94 -19.49
N LEU A 254 8.86 -46.37 -18.29
CA LEU A 254 8.21 -45.12 -17.93
C LEU A 254 9.06 -44.33 -16.95
N SER A 255 8.72 -43.05 -16.79
CA SER A 255 9.29 -42.19 -15.77
C SER A 255 8.21 -41.54 -14.92
N ILE A 256 8.53 -41.37 -13.63
CA ILE A 256 7.65 -40.77 -12.63
C ILE A 256 8.39 -39.60 -12.00
N GLU A 257 7.77 -38.43 -12.01
CA GLU A 257 8.33 -37.21 -11.44
C GLU A 257 7.27 -36.37 -10.74
N THR A 258 7.69 -35.66 -9.70
CA THR A 258 6.88 -34.62 -9.05
C THR A 258 7.25 -33.26 -9.65
N LEU A 259 6.25 -32.54 -10.13
CA LEU A 259 6.33 -31.20 -10.74
C LEU A 259 5.94 -30.12 -9.74
#